data_AF-A0A1V9ZYB6-F1
#
_entry.id   AF-A0A1V9ZYB6-F1
#
_cell.length_a   1.000
_cell.length_b   1.000
_cell.length_c   1.000
_cell.angle_alpha   90.00
_cell.angle_beta   90.00
_cell.angle_gamma   90.00
#
_symmetry.space_group_name_H-M   'P 1'
#
loop_
_entity.id
_entity.type
_entity.pdbx_description
1 polymer ?
#
loop_
_entity_poly.entity_id
_entity_poly.type
_entity_poly.pdbx_seq_one_letter_code
_entity_poly.pdbx_strand_id
1 'polypeptide(L)'
;SFQSPPSATEYAGRQNAGEVVDSFNASLKPVGDYPRGSTVQIKLVEADKQMKSASNFMYTPMSERAIALDQQLMAFQETLQAQNPGIEFGAIGDPSPATVTVVGRIVCEAAEGKLNSSVVQLEGARQLCGGQRVLLDLSKVPSFEVFPGKIVAVEGIYSDIRNPMAVKQIIDPAIPPVSTSTKGDIRTLQSLNSSPIRVFVASGPFTPNTDANYQPLQDLFAVAMKEQPDVLILIGPFIDANHGHFKDGVAVYENMFATFDDIFLFHIVARINSLLAGAPNLQIVLVPSLRDANHAYVYPQPPFDRKKTMEALESPAYQKRVHLMPNPGIFSIHGTIFSVTSSDILLELGGSELHRAQKSTQQRLFRLSEQILRQKSFFPLFPSSSDTPLDLKYMEQYQMPVLPDVFIIPSVLNRFCGSVQYTLCVNPGQLSKGVAGGTYAEITILPHQELVGNDVEKVPHDVLQRAIAEIKRI
;
A
#
# COMPACT_ATOMS: atom_id res chain seq x y z
N SER A 1 13.14 -22.81 7.45
CA SER A 1 14.53 -22.74 6.97
C SER A 1 14.51 -22.19 5.57
N PHE A 2 14.90 -20.93 5.38
CA PHE A 2 14.87 -20.28 4.08
C PHE A 2 16.22 -20.50 3.40
N GLN A 3 16.31 -21.53 2.57
CA GLN A 3 17.37 -21.58 1.56
C GLN A 3 17.11 -20.44 0.58
N SER A 4 18.10 -19.59 0.37
CA SER A 4 18.16 -18.70 -0.78
C SER A 4 17.88 -19.51 -2.05
N PRO A 5 17.08 -19.00 -3.01
CA PRO A 5 16.85 -19.74 -4.25
C PRO A 5 18.18 -20.02 -4.95
N PRO A 6 18.30 -21.13 -5.70
CA PRO A 6 19.47 -21.39 -6.54
C PRO A 6 19.76 -20.20 -7.45
N SER A 7 21.05 -19.99 -7.78
CA SER A 7 21.56 -18.91 -8.63
C SER A 7 20.55 -18.54 -9.71
N ALA A 8 19.97 -17.35 -9.61
CA ALA A 8 18.84 -16.97 -10.43
C ALA A 8 19.27 -16.99 -11.91
N THR A 9 18.60 -17.82 -12.72
CA THR A 9 18.82 -17.87 -14.17
C THR A 9 18.54 -16.49 -14.76
N GLU A 10 19.37 -16.04 -15.70
CA GLU A 10 19.09 -14.82 -16.46
C GLU A 10 17.69 -14.85 -17.06
N TYR A 11 17.05 -13.69 -17.15
CA TYR A 11 15.66 -13.54 -17.56
C TYR A 11 15.29 -14.35 -18.82
N ALA A 12 16.16 -14.36 -19.83
CA ALA A 12 15.93 -15.06 -21.09
C ALA A 12 15.94 -16.60 -20.96
N GLY A 13 16.62 -17.16 -19.96
CA GLY A 13 16.75 -18.60 -19.74
C GLY A 13 15.67 -19.22 -18.85
N ARG A 14 14.71 -18.42 -18.36
CA ARG A 14 13.68 -18.88 -17.42
C ARG A 14 12.74 -19.91 -18.06
N GLN A 15 12.30 -20.88 -17.26
CA GLN A 15 11.41 -21.98 -17.70
C GLN A 15 10.08 -22.03 -16.93
N ASN A 16 9.88 -21.08 -16.02
CA ASN A 16 8.81 -21.08 -15.04
C ASN A 16 7.79 -19.95 -15.26
N ALA A 17 7.77 -19.33 -16.45
CA ALA A 17 6.77 -18.34 -16.80
C ALA A 17 5.34 -18.94 -16.68
N GLY A 18 4.43 -18.20 -16.05
CA GLY A 18 3.05 -18.63 -15.77
C GLY A 18 2.88 -19.54 -14.54
N GLU A 19 3.96 -19.97 -13.87
CA GLU A 19 3.86 -20.77 -12.63
C GLU A 19 3.13 -19.97 -11.53
N VAL A 20 2.05 -20.54 -10.99
CA VAL A 20 1.36 -20.00 -9.80
C VAL A 20 2.18 -20.32 -8.56
N VAL A 21 2.55 -19.28 -7.82
CA VAL A 21 3.48 -19.36 -6.68
C VAL A 21 2.85 -18.94 -5.35
N ASP A 22 1.65 -18.36 -5.39
CA ASP A 22 0.76 -18.21 -4.23
C ASP A 22 -0.69 -18.03 -4.74
N SER A 23 -1.67 -18.37 -3.91
CA SER A 23 -3.09 -18.22 -4.27
C SER A 23 -4.01 -18.01 -3.08
N PHE A 24 -5.09 -17.28 -3.30
CA PHE A 24 -6.19 -17.07 -2.37
C PHE A 24 -7.51 -17.45 -3.06
N ASN A 25 -8.32 -18.26 -2.38
CA ASN A 25 -9.63 -18.71 -2.87
C ASN A 25 -9.62 -19.36 -4.26
N ALA A 26 -8.55 -20.10 -4.61
CA ALA A 26 -8.45 -20.79 -5.90
C ALA A 26 -9.64 -21.76 -6.17
N SER A 27 -10.31 -22.25 -5.13
CA SER A 27 -11.50 -23.10 -5.21
C SER A 27 -12.73 -22.40 -5.79
N LEU A 28 -12.78 -21.07 -5.80
CA LEU A 28 -13.89 -20.30 -6.38
C LEU A 28 -13.79 -20.16 -7.90
N LYS A 29 -12.70 -20.62 -8.53
CA LYS A 29 -12.54 -20.58 -9.98
C LYS A 29 -13.71 -21.34 -10.64
N PRO A 30 -14.45 -20.71 -11.56
CA PRO A 30 -15.57 -21.38 -12.22
C PRO A 30 -15.08 -22.50 -13.12
N VAL A 31 -15.98 -23.44 -13.37
CA VAL A 31 -15.79 -24.50 -14.36
C VAL A 31 -16.11 -23.91 -15.74
N GLY A 32 -15.07 -23.51 -16.48
CA GLY A 32 -15.18 -22.93 -17.82
C GLY A 32 -14.59 -21.51 -17.92
N ASP A 33 -14.66 -20.93 -19.11
CA ASP A 33 -14.17 -19.57 -19.35
C ASP A 33 -15.10 -18.53 -18.74
N TYR A 34 -14.52 -17.46 -18.21
CA TYR A 34 -15.28 -16.29 -17.79
C TYR A 34 -15.96 -15.65 -19.01
N PRO A 35 -17.29 -15.41 -18.98
CA PRO A 35 -17.90 -14.56 -20.00
C PRO A 35 -17.17 -13.22 -19.99
N ARG A 36 -16.87 -12.68 -21.18
CA ARG A 36 -16.23 -11.37 -21.28
C ARG A 36 -17.28 -10.29 -21.07
N GLY A 37 -17.04 -9.48 -20.06
CA GLY A 37 -17.87 -8.34 -19.72
C GLY A 37 -17.67 -7.14 -20.67
N SER A 38 -18.47 -6.10 -20.41
CA SER A 38 -18.34 -4.78 -21.05
C SER A 38 -17.28 -3.92 -20.34
N THR A 39 -17.22 -2.62 -20.66
CA THR A 39 -16.28 -1.66 -20.06
C THR A 39 -16.39 -1.58 -18.54
N VAL A 40 -15.24 -1.67 -17.87
CA VAL A 40 -15.12 -1.49 -16.42
C VAL A 40 -15.01 -0.02 -16.04
N GLN A 41 -15.69 0.37 -14.95
CA GLN A 41 -15.66 1.74 -14.45
C GLN A 41 -14.56 1.92 -13.38
N ILE A 42 -13.69 2.92 -13.55
CA ILE A 42 -12.66 3.30 -12.58
C ILE A 42 -12.99 4.70 -12.03
N LYS A 43 -12.97 4.86 -10.71
CA LYS A 43 -13.21 6.16 -10.05
C LYS A 43 -12.27 6.37 -8.88
N LEU A 44 -11.74 7.58 -8.71
CA LEU A 44 -11.06 7.96 -7.48
C LEU A 44 -12.05 7.92 -6.30
N VAL A 45 -11.57 7.46 -5.15
CA VAL A 45 -12.32 7.43 -3.89
C VAL A 45 -11.73 8.48 -2.96
N GLU A 46 -12.54 9.35 -2.35
CA GLU A 46 -12.04 10.45 -1.50
C GLU A 46 -10.97 11.31 -2.22
N ALA A 47 -11.26 11.71 -3.46
CA ALA A 47 -10.30 12.38 -4.35
C ALA A 47 -9.71 13.69 -3.79
N ASP A 48 -10.43 14.34 -2.88
CA ASP A 48 -10.00 15.52 -2.14
C ASP A 48 -8.90 15.22 -1.12
N LYS A 49 -8.87 13.99 -0.59
CA LYS A 49 -7.87 13.48 0.35
C LYS A 49 -6.67 12.83 -0.32
N GLN A 50 -6.56 12.90 -1.64
CA GLN A 50 -5.45 12.34 -2.38
C GLN A 50 -4.56 13.43 -3.00
N MET A 51 -3.32 13.07 -3.31
CA MET A 51 -2.38 14.00 -3.93
C MET A 51 -2.87 14.46 -5.31
N LYS A 52 -2.76 15.78 -5.55
CA LYS A 52 -3.13 16.43 -6.80
C LYS A 52 -1.88 16.86 -7.56
N SER A 53 -1.99 17.01 -8.89
CA SER A 53 -0.86 17.40 -9.74
C SER A 53 -0.29 18.80 -9.43
N ALA A 54 -1.04 19.68 -8.77
CA ALA A 54 -0.62 21.05 -8.44
C ALA A 54 0.02 21.19 -7.04
N SER A 55 0.43 20.09 -6.41
CA SER A 55 1.07 20.11 -5.09
C SER A 55 2.49 20.67 -5.14
N ASN A 56 2.87 21.42 -4.09
CA ASN A 56 4.19 22.04 -3.97
C ASN A 56 5.02 21.30 -2.91
N PHE A 57 6.30 21.11 -3.17
CA PHE A 57 7.20 20.34 -2.30
C PHE A 57 8.46 21.13 -1.93
N MET A 58 9.48 20.45 -1.40
CA MET A 58 10.83 20.97 -1.09
C MET A 58 10.96 21.86 0.15
N TYR A 59 9.85 22.31 0.75
CA TYR A 59 9.89 23.03 2.02
C TYR A 59 8.66 22.76 2.88
N THR A 60 8.92 22.38 4.14
CA THR A 60 7.92 22.20 5.19
C THR A 60 8.53 22.63 6.54
N PRO A 61 8.05 23.72 7.16
CA PRO A 61 8.54 24.19 8.45
C PRO A 61 8.47 23.13 9.56
N MET A 62 9.40 23.19 10.51
CA MET A 62 9.39 22.29 11.67
C MET A 62 8.12 22.39 12.51
N SER A 63 7.52 23.59 12.60
CA SER A 63 6.26 23.81 13.30
C SER A 63 5.11 23.02 12.66
N GLU A 64 5.00 23.06 11.34
CA GLU A 64 3.96 22.34 10.58
C GLU A 64 4.13 20.82 10.68
N ARG A 65 5.38 20.35 10.60
CA ARG A 65 5.73 18.94 10.85
C ARG A 65 5.28 18.47 12.24
N ALA A 66 5.57 19.28 13.27
CA ALA A 66 5.20 18.97 14.64
C ALA A 66 3.67 19.00 14.84
N ILE A 67 2.95 19.92 14.17
CA ILE A 67 1.49 19.99 14.21
C ILE A 67 0.87 18.73 13.59
N ALA A 68 1.33 18.32 12.40
CA ALA A 68 0.81 17.13 11.73
C ALA A 68 0.95 15.87 12.61
N LEU A 69 2.11 15.71 13.24
CA LEU A 69 2.36 14.62 14.19
C LEU A 69 1.45 14.71 15.42
N ASP A 70 1.21 15.90 15.97
CA ASP A 70 0.37 16.07 17.16
C ASP A 70 -1.11 15.75 16.86
N GLN A 71 -1.58 16.14 15.68
CA GLN A 71 -2.96 15.91 15.23
C GLN A 71 -3.33 14.42 15.20
N GLN A 72 -2.40 13.53 14.87
CA GLN A 72 -2.64 12.08 14.90
C GLN A 72 -3.00 11.57 16.30
N LEU A 73 -2.30 12.09 17.32
CA LEU A 73 -2.52 11.70 18.72
C LEU A 73 -3.89 12.17 19.21
N MET A 74 -4.20 13.43 18.92
CA MET A 74 -5.48 14.04 19.29
C MET A 74 -6.66 13.31 18.62
N ALA A 75 -6.58 13.08 17.30
CA ALA A 75 -7.62 12.38 16.55
C ALA A 75 -7.86 10.96 17.07
N PHE A 76 -6.80 10.25 17.47
CA PHE A 76 -6.93 8.92 18.04
C PHE A 76 -7.57 8.94 19.43
N GLN A 77 -7.15 9.85 20.31
CA GLN A 77 -7.74 9.99 21.65
C GLN A 77 -9.23 10.33 21.56
N GLU A 78 -9.61 11.28 20.70
CA GLU A 78 -11.02 11.65 20.46
C GLU A 78 -11.83 10.47 19.95
N THR A 79 -11.29 9.71 18.99
CA THR A 79 -11.93 8.51 18.46
C THR A 79 -12.12 7.45 19.55
N LEU A 80 -11.10 7.20 20.36
CA LEU A 80 -11.13 6.19 21.42
C LEU A 80 -12.10 6.57 22.54
N GLN A 81 -12.15 7.86 22.91
CA GLN A 81 -13.11 8.41 23.87
C GLN A 81 -14.56 8.27 23.37
N ALA A 82 -14.80 8.61 22.10
CA ALA A 82 -16.14 8.51 21.50
C ALA A 82 -16.65 7.06 21.48
N GLN A 83 -15.74 6.09 21.26
CA GLN A 83 -16.06 4.67 21.28
C GLN A 83 -16.20 4.12 22.72
N ASN A 84 -15.53 4.72 23.70
CA ASN A 84 -15.51 4.27 25.08
C ASN A 84 -15.68 5.46 26.05
N PRO A 85 -16.92 5.97 26.23
CA PRO A 85 -17.16 7.19 27.01
C PRO A 85 -16.73 7.11 28.48
N GLY A 86 -16.54 5.91 29.03
CA GLY A 86 -16.09 5.68 30.41
C GLY A 86 -14.57 5.68 30.62
N ILE A 87 -13.76 5.81 29.56
CA ILE A 87 -12.31 5.96 29.73
C ILE A 87 -12.01 7.38 30.15
N GLU A 88 -11.25 7.55 31.23
CA GLU A 88 -10.63 8.82 31.62
C GLU A 88 -9.16 8.79 31.21
N PHE A 89 -8.75 9.74 30.37
CA PHE A 89 -7.36 9.85 29.93
C PHE A 89 -6.53 10.68 30.91
N GLY A 90 -5.39 10.13 31.31
CA GLY A 90 -4.33 10.88 31.99
C GLY A 90 -3.43 11.63 31.01
N ALA A 91 -2.56 12.48 31.53
CA ALA A 91 -1.49 13.11 30.75
C ALA A 91 -0.21 12.27 30.85
N ILE A 92 0.52 12.13 29.73
CA ILE A 92 1.81 11.46 29.74
C ILE A 92 2.80 12.28 30.57
N GLY A 93 3.46 11.61 31.52
CA GLY A 93 4.45 12.21 32.41
C GLY A 93 3.92 12.64 33.77
N ASP A 94 2.59 12.61 33.99
CA ASP A 94 1.97 12.83 35.30
C ASP A 94 1.91 11.52 36.11
N PRO A 95 2.65 11.39 37.22
CA PRO A 95 2.64 10.17 38.01
C PRO A 95 1.31 9.93 38.72
N SER A 96 0.87 8.68 38.75
CA SER A 96 -0.31 8.22 39.47
C SER A 96 -0.07 6.84 40.10
N PRO A 97 -0.42 6.64 41.38
CA PRO A 97 -0.41 5.31 42.01
C PRO A 97 -1.56 4.43 41.52
N ALA A 98 -2.57 5.01 40.87
CA ALA A 98 -3.68 4.29 40.27
C ALA A 98 -3.37 3.89 38.82
N THR A 99 -4.23 3.05 38.25
CA THR A 99 -4.13 2.72 36.82
C THR A 99 -4.63 3.89 36.00
N VAL A 100 -3.85 4.29 34.99
CA VAL A 100 -4.19 5.38 34.06
C VAL A 100 -4.18 4.85 32.64
N THR A 101 -5.02 5.46 31.80
CA THR A 101 -4.98 5.27 30.35
C THR A 101 -4.42 6.53 29.71
N VAL A 102 -3.39 6.39 28.88
CA VAL A 102 -2.75 7.51 28.19
C VAL A 102 -2.62 7.22 26.70
N VAL A 103 -2.76 8.23 25.84
CA VAL A 103 -2.56 8.10 24.39
C VAL A 103 -1.18 8.65 24.02
N GLY A 104 -0.47 7.92 23.16
CA GLY A 104 0.81 8.38 22.66
C GLY A 104 1.31 7.65 21.42
N ARG A 105 2.47 8.10 20.96
CA ARG A 105 3.23 7.50 19.87
C ARG A 105 4.39 6.71 20.44
N ILE A 106 4.58 5.48 19.97
CA ILE A 106 5.76 4.69 20.28
C ILE A 106 6.98 5.35 19.65
N VAL A 107 8.01 5.60 20.46
CA VAL A 107 9.32 6.11 20.01
C VAL A 107 10.45 5.26 20.61
N CYS A 108 11.62 5.32 19.98
CA CYS A 108 12.83 4.69 20.49
C CYS A 108 13.62 5.73 21.30
N GLU A 109 13.97 5.42 22.55
CA GLU A 109 14.83 6.29 23.37
C GLU A 109 16.24 6.41 22.80
N ALA A 110 16.76 5.31 22.23
CA ALA A 110 18.13 5.24 21.77
C ALA A 110 18.34 6.15 20.53
N ALA A 111 19.35 7.02 20.60
CA ALA A 111 19.76 7.86 19.48
C ALA A 111 20.23 7.02 18.27
N GLU A 112 20.79 5.84 18.56
CA GLU A 112 21.21 4.85 17.58
C GLU A 112 20.76 3.45 18.03
N GLY A 113 20.32 2.63 17.08
CA GLY A 113 19.95 1.24 17.34
C GLY A 113 18.47 0.93 17.11
N LYS A 114 18.15 -0.37 17.18
CA LYS A 114 16.80 -0.88 16.94
C LYS A 114 15.96 -0.85 18.22
N LEU A 115 14.66 -0.64 18.03
CA LEU A 115 13.67 -0.74 19.09
C LEU A 115 13.78 -2.11 19.79
N ASN A 116 13.87 -2.08 21.12
CA ASN A 116 13.90 -3.27 21.97
C ASN A 116 13.20 -2.95 23.29
N SER A 117 12.89 -3.97 24.10
CA SER A 117 12.02 -3.82 25.26
C SER A 117 12.52 -2.89 26.36
N SER A 118 13.82 -2.53 26.38
CA SER A 118 14.34 -1.61 27.41
C SER A 118 14.34 -0.14 26.99
N VAL A 119 14.06 0.18 25.72
CA VAL A 119 14.16 1.55 25.16
C VAL A 119 12.85 2.01 24.50
N VAL A 120 11.75 1.29 24.71
CA VAL A 120 10.42 1.67 24.21
C VAL A 120 9.90 2.83 25.07
N GLN A 121 9.64 3.96 24.43
CA GLN A 121 9.01 5.13 25.05
C GLN A 121 7.66 5.43 24.40
N LEU A 122 6.81 6.12 25.16
CA LEU A 122 5.54 6.66 24.70
C LEU A 122 5.62 8.20 24.73
N GLU A 123 5.51 8.83 23.57
CA GLU A 123 5.46 10.27 23.37
C GLU A 123 4.01 10.77 23.36
N GLY A 124 3.69 11.75 24.21
CA GLY A 124 2.36 12.35 24.29
C GLY A 124 2.17 13.60 23.45
N ALA A 125 0.91 14.01 23.31
CA ALA A 125 0.56 15.19 22.55
C ALA A 125 1.08 16.47 23.22
N ARG A 126 1.60 17.41 22.43
CA ARG A 126 2.10 18.71 22.88
C ARG A 126 1.00 19.51 23.57
N GLN A 127 -0.22 19.47 23.03
CA GLN A 127 -1.35 20.19 23.59
C GLN A 127 -1.78 19.66 24.97
N LEU A 128 -1.56 18.38 25.26
CA LEU A 128 -2.02 17.73 26.50
C LEU A 128 -0.93 17.65 27.58
N CYS A 129 0.31 17.38 27.19
CA CYS A 129 1.40 17.12 28.11
C CYS A 129 2.76 17.69 27.65
N GLY A 130 2.76 18.68 26.74
CA GLY A 130 3.98 19.35 26.31
C GLY A 130 4.96 18.48 25.50
N GLY A 131 4.52 17.33 24.99
CA GLY A 131 5.39 16.41 24.25
C GLY A 131 6.26 15.52 25.14
N GLN A 132 5.87 15.36 26.41
CA GLN A 132 6.60 14.49 27.34
C GLN A 132 6.62 13.03 26.88
N ARG A 133 7.69 12.34 27.31
CA ARG A 133 7.95 10.93 26.99
C ARG A 133 8.14 10.14 28.27
N VAL A 134 7.59 8.93 28.30
CA VAL A 134 7.79 7.98 29.41
C VAL A 134 8.29 6.64 28.89
N LEU A 135 9.23 6.03 29.60
CA LEU A 135 9.66 4.66 29.31
C LEU A 135 8.56 3.66 29.67
N LEU A 136 8.42 2.61 28.87
CA LEU A 136 7.43 1.55 29.10
C LEU A 136 8.12 0.28 29.58
N ASP A 137 7.68 -0.25 30.73
CA ASP A 137 8.00 -1.61 31.14
C ASP A 137 6.96 -2.58 30.56
N LEU A 138 7.39 -3.32 29.53
CA LEU A 138 6.60 -4.34 28.82
C LEU A 138 6.77 -5.75 29.41
N SER A 139 7.45 -5.92 30.54
CA SER A 139 7.77 -7.23 31.12
C SER A 139 6.51 -8.07 31.41
N LYS A 140 5.44 -7.42 31.88
CA LYS A 140 4.15 -8.04 32.22
C LYS A 140 3.16 -8.12 31.07
N VAL A 141 3.49 -7.56 29.91
CA VAL A 141 2.63 -7.61 28.72
C VAL A 141 2.87 -8.94 27.99
N PRO A 142 1.87 -9.84 27.96
CA PRO A 142 2.07 -11.20 27.44
C PRO A 142 2.32 -11.23 25.93
N SER A 143 1.57 -10.41 25.19
CA SER A 143 1.70 -10.26 23.74
C SER A 143 1.55 -8.80 23.37
N PHE A 144 2.41 -8.33 22.47
CA PHE A 144 2.37 -6.98 21.93
C PHE A 144 3.11 -6.91 20.61
N GLU A 145 2.81 -5.86 19.87
CA GLU A 145 3.52 -5.44 18.67
C GLU A 145 3.65 -3.93 18.70
N VAL A 146 4.88 -3.44 18.64
CA VAL A 146 5.16 -2.00 18.65
C VAL A 146 6.26 -1.67 17.64
N PHE A 147 6.22 -0.48 17.07
CA PHE A 147 7.22 0.05 16.17
C PHE A 147 7.24 1.59 16.29
N PRO A 148 8.36 2.26 15.94
CA PRO A 148 8.42 3.73 16.00
C PRO A 148 7.36 4.39 15.12
N GLY A 149 6.60 5.34 15.67
CA GLY A 149 5.49 5.99 14.95
C GLY A 149 4.11 5.40 15.25
N LYS A 150 4.04 4.17 15.81
CA LYS A 150 2.78 3.52 16.15
C LYS A 150 1.99 4.34 17.17
N ILE A 151 0.76 4.72 16.83
CA ILE A 151 -0.19 5.41 17.71
C ILE A 151 -0.97 4.37 18.51
N VAL A 152 -0.93 4.48 19.84
CA VAL A 152 -1.57 3.55 20.77
C VAL A 152 -2.10 4.27 21.99
N ALA A 153 -3.03 3.63 22.70
CA ALA A 153 -3.31 3.93 24.08
C ALA A 153 -2.64 2.88 24.97
N VAL A 154 -2.14 3.29 26.13
CA VAL A 154 -1.48 2.43 27.09
C VAL A 154 -2.19 2.53 28.42
N GLU A 155 -2.61 1.39 28.93
CA GLU A 155 -3.14 1.26 30.29
C GLU A 155 -2.05 0.70 31.20
N GLY A 156 -1.79 1.35 32.32
CA GLY A 156 -0.74 0.92 33.25
C GLY A 156 -0.66 1.78 34.50
N ILE A 157 0.40 1.58 35.28
CA ILE A 157 0.69 2.35 36.49
C ILE A 157 2.01 3.08 36.29
N TYR A 158 2.02 4.39 36.47
CA TYR A 158 3.21 5.23 36.40
C TYR A 158 3.40 5.91 37.76
N SER A 159 4.02 5.21 38.71
CA SER A 159 4.03 5.63 40.12
C SER A 159 4.89 6.86 40.40
N ASP A 160 5.99 7.02 39.66
CA ASP A 160 6.94 8.12 39.81
C ASP A 160 7.80 8.30 38.55
N ILE A 161 8.44 9.47 38.43
CA ILE A 161 9.21 9.87 37.25
C ILE A 161 10.56 9.15 37.05
N ARG A 162 11.03 8.37 38.04
CA ARG A 162 12.34 7.70 37.97
C ARG A 162 12.23 6.28 37.41
N ASN A 163 11.03 5.72 37.38
CA ASN A 163 10.77 4.36 36.96
C ASN A 163 9.93 4.32 35.67
N PRO A 164 10.13 3.32 34.79
CA PRO A 164 9.25 3.12 33.65
C PRO A 164 7.79 2.90 34.08
N MET A 165 6.84 3.28 33.22
CA MET A 165 5.43 2.96 33.39
C MET A 165 5.24 1.44 33.29
N ALA A 166 4.72 0.82 34.34
CA ALA A 166 4.39 -0.60 34.34
C ALA A 166 3.15 -0.85 33.48
N VAL A 167 3.35 -1.34 32.25
CA VAL A 167 2.28 -1.53 31.28
C VAL A 167 1.45 -2.77 31.63
N LYS A 168 0.13 -2.59 31.66
CA LYS A 168 -0.84 -3.68 31.75
C LYS A 168 -1.35 -4.08 30.37
N GLN A 169 -1.69 -3.10 29.54
CA GLN A 169 -2.29 -3.33 28.24
C GLN A 169 -1.88 -2.23 27.25
N ILE A 170 -1.71 -2.64 25.98
CA ILE A 170 -1.60 -1.73 24.84
C ILE A 170 -2.92 -1.87 24.06
N ILE A 171 -3.53 -0.74 23.73
CA ILE A 171 -4.79 -0.63 23.03
C ILE A 171 -4.50 -0.03 21.65
N ASP A 172 -4.66 -0.86 20.62
CA ASP A 172 -4.51 -0.46 19.23
C ASP A 172 -5.76 0.27 18.72
N PRO A 173 -5.62 1.12 17.69
CA PRO A 173 -6.78 1.62 16.97
C PRO A 173 -7.62 0.49 16.39
N ALA A 174 -8.95 0.68 16.44
CA ALA A 174 -9.90 -0.22 15.83
C ALA A 174 -9.75 -0.21 14.29
N ILE A 175 -9.90 -1.38 13.68
CA ILE A 175 -10.03 -1.51 12.22
C ILE A 175 -11.24 -0.68 11.77
N PRO A 176 -11.12 0.16 10.71
CA PRO A 176 -12.26 0.89 10.20
C PRO A 176 -13.40 -0.05 9.77
N PRO A 177 -14.66 0.44 9.74
CA PRO A 177 -15.77 -0.35 9.22
C PRO A 177 -15.50 -0.84 7.80
N VAL A 178 -16.02 -2.03 7.48
CA VAL A 178 -15.98 -2.58 6.12
C VAL A 178 -16.64 -1.65 5.12
N SER A 179 -16.11 -1.61 3.91
CA SER A 179 -16.65 -0.78 2.84
C SER A 179 -18.01 -1.32 2.37
N THR A 180 -18.94 -0.39 2.17
CA THR A 180 -20.33 -0.69 1.81
C THR A 180 -20.80 0.19 0.65
N SER A 181 -21.66 -0.36 -0.19
CA SER A 181 -22.38 0.38 -1.24
C SER A 181 -23.88 0.15 -1.09
N THR A 182 -24.68 1.02 -1.72
CA THR A 182 -26.13 0.77 -1.76
C THR A 182 -26.45 -0.41 -2.68
N LYS A 183 -27.52 -1.16 -2.40
CA LYS A 183 -27.98 -2.24 -3.28
C LYS A 183 -28.25 -1.73 -4.70
N GLY A 184 -28.78 -0.50 -4.84
CA GLY A 184 -29.03 0.14 -6.12
C GLY A 184 -27.76 0.42 -6.92
N ASP A 185 -26.69 0.88 -6.25
CA ASP A 185 -25.38 1.10 -6.89
C ASP A 185 -24.80 -0.22 -7.41
N ILE A 186 -24.85 -1.29 -6.59
CA ILE A 186 -24.35 -2.61 -6.98
C ILE A 186 -25.16 -3.17 -8.16
N ARG A 187 -26.50 -3.09 -8.12
CA ARG A 187 -27.37 -3.51 -9.23
C ARG A 187 -27.08 -2.73 -10.51
N THR A 188 -26.82 -1.43 -10.41
CA THR A 188 -26.43 -0.58 -11.54
C THR A 188 -25.10 -1.01 -12.13
N LEU A 189 -24.10 -1.29 -11.30
CA LEU A 189 -22.81 -1.79 -11.78
C LEU A 189 -22.94 -3.17 -12.42
N GLN A 190 -23.73 -4.08 -11.83
CA GLN A 190 -23.98 -5.42 -12.37
C GLN A 190 -24.78 -5.39 -13.69
N SER A 191 -25.67 -4.42 -13.88
CA SER A 191 -26.39 -4.26 -15.16
C SER A 191 -25.48 -3.73 -16.26
N LEU A 192 -24.47 -2.92 -15.93
CA LEU A 192 -23.42 -2.51 -16.86
C LEU A 192 -22.52 -3.68 -17.23
N ASN A 193 -22.03 -4.41 -16.23
CA ASN A 193 -21.20 -5.60 -16.40
C ASN A 193 -21.48 -6.63 -15.30
N SER A 194 -22.08 -7.75 -15.69
CA SER A 194 -22.42 -8.88 -14.82
C SER A 194 -21.36 -9.98 -14.85
N SER A 195 -20.26 -9.81 -15.59
CA SER A 195 -19.17 -10.77 -15.65
C SER A 195 -18.14 -10.51 -14.53
N PRO A 196 -17.37 -11.53 -14.13
CA PRO A 196 -16.25 -11.34 -13.21
C PRO A 196 -15.23 -10.33 -13.74
N ILE A 197 -14.73 -9.47 -12.86
CA ILE A 197 -13.76 -8.42 -13.19
C ILE A 197 -12.36 -8.96 -12.95
N ARG A 198 -11.53 -8.97 -13.99
CA ARG A 198 -10.13 -9.44 -13.94
C ARG A 198 -9.17 -8.27 -13.90
N VAL A 199 -8.36 -8.21 -12.85
CA VAL A 199 -7.38 -7.17 -12.58
C VAL A 199 -5.99 -7.80 -12.51
N PHE A 200 -5.10 -7.38 -13.40
CA PHE A 200 -3.68 -7.72 -13.34
C PHE A 200 -2.93 -6.63 -12.59
N VAL A 201 -1.96 -7.01 -11.79
CA VAL A 201 -1.17 -6.09 -10.97
C VAL A 201 0.31 -6.44 -11.08
N ALA A 202 1.13 -5.49 -11.49
CA ALA A 202 2.58 -5.64 -11.52
C ALA A 202 3.27 -4.42 -10.91
N SER A 203 4.37 -4.65 -10.20
CA SER A 203 5.21 -3.60 -9.64
C SER A 203 6.63 -3.72 -10.18
N GLY A 204 7.24 -2.57 -10.47
CA GLY A 204 8.59 -2.49 -10.99
C GLY A 204 9.67 -3.01 -10.01
N PRO A 205 10.91 -3.16 -10.45
CA PRO A 205 11.41 -2.76 -11.78
C PRO A 205 10.83 -3.58 -12.93
N PHE A 206 10.73 -2.97 -14.11
CA PHE A 206 10.15 -3.57 -15.32
C PHE A 206 11.20 -4.07 -16.33
N THR A 207 12.48 -4.01 -15.96
CA THR A 207 13.62 -4.50 -16.75
C THR A 207 14.65 -5.17 -15.82
N PRO A 208 15.43 -6.16 -16.28
CA PRO A 208 16.54 -6.72 -15.51
C PRO A 208 17.65 -5.70 -15.33
N ASN A 209 18.41 -5.77 -14.24
CA ASN A 209 19.49 -4.82 -13.94
C ASN A 209 20.69 -4.87 -14.92
N THR A 210 20.67 -5.83 -15.85
CA THR A 210 21.69 -6.06 -16.88
C THR A 210 21.46 -5.26 -18.15
N ASP A 211 20.24 -4.80 -18.41
CA ASP A 211 19.88 -4.11 -19.65
C ASP A 211 18.64 -3.22 -19.49
N ALA A 212 18.44 -2.29 -20.40
CA ALA A 212 17.29 -1.39 -20.42
C ALA A 212 16.28 -1.75 -21.54
N ASN A 213 16.14 -3.02 -21.91
CA ASN A 213 15.25 -3.43 -23.02
C ASN A 213 13.80 -3.66 -22.58
N TYR A 214 13.52 -3.74 -21.26
CA TYR A 214 12.18 -3.94 -20.71
C TYR A 214 11.51 -5.23 -21.21
N GLN A 215 12.27 -6.31 -21.39
CA GLN A 215 11.70 -7.60 -21.79
C GLN A 215 10.61 -8.11 -20.81
N PRO A 216 10.77 -8.00 -19.47
CA PRO A 216 9.71 -8.37 -18.52
C PRO A 216 8.38 -7.65 -18.74
N LEU A 217 8.42 -6.35 -19.07
CA LEU A 217 7.23 -5.59 -19.40
C LEU A 217 6.57 -6.05 -20.70
N GLN A 218 7.38 -6.33 -21.73
CA GLN A 218 6.89 -6.83 -23.01
C GLN A 218 6.18 -8.18 -22.84
N ASP A 219 6.79 -9.08 -22.07
CA ASP A 219 6.21 -10.40 -21.80
C ASP A 219 4.91 -10.27 -20.99
N LEU A 220 4.86 -9.37 -20.00
CA LEU A 220 3.61 -9.07 -19.28
C LEU A 220 2.52 -8.54 -20.21
N PHE A 221 2.86 -7.65 -21.14
CA PHE A 221 1.91 -7.12 -22.11
C PHE A 221 1.45 -8.19 -23.11
N ALA A 222 2.31 -9.13 -23.49
CA ALA A 222 1.93 -10.29 -24.30
C ALA A 222 0.93 -11.19 -23.55
N VAL A 223 1.16 -11.44 -22.25
CA VAL A 223 0.20 -12.16 -21.39
C VAL A 223 -1.12 -11.38 -21.30
N ALA A 224 -1.09 -10.07 -21.04
CA ALA A 224 -2.30 -9.25 -20.99
C ALA A 224 -3.05 -9.22 -22.33
N MET A 225 -2.34 -9.22 -23.47
CA MET A 225 -2.96 -9.28 -24.79
C MET A 225 -3.59 -10.65 -25.09
N LYS A 226 -2.99 -11.74 -24.59
CA LYS A 226 -3.55 -13.08 -24.72
C LYS A 226 -4.77 -13.26 -23.82
N GLU A 227 -4.64 -12.89 -22.56
CA GLU A 227 -5.64 -13.15 -21.53
C GLU A 227 -6.74 -12.10 -21.44
N GLN A 228 -6.49 -10.89 -21.96
CA GLN A 228 -7.43 -9.78 -22.02
C GLN A 228 -8.09 -9.48 -20.67
N PRO A 229 -7.30 -9.11 -19.62
CA PRO A 229 -7.88 -8.66 -18.36
C PRO A 229 -8.64 -7.33 -18.57
N ASP A 230 -9.55 -7.01 -17.65
CA ASP A 230 -10.30 -5.76 -17.72
C ASP A 230 -9.44 -4.56 -17.29
N VAL A 231 -8.55 -4.77 -16.32
CA VAL A 231 -7.67 -3.73 -15.76
C VAL A 231 -6.24 -4.25 -15.60
N LEU A 232 -5.26 -3.43 -15.95
CA LEU A 232 -3.84 -3.64 -15.64
C LEU A 232 -3.33 -2.47 -14.78
N ILE A 233 -2.97 -2.77 -13.54
CA ILE A 233 -2.35 -1.83 -12.60
C ILE A 233 -0.83 -2.00 -12.68
N LEU A 234 -0.14 -0.93 -13.08
CA LEU A 234 1.32 -0.86 -13.14
C LEU A 234 1.82 0.12 -12.08
N ILE A 235 2.64 -0.38 -11.16
CA ILE A 235 3.22 0.39 -10.06
C ILE A 235 4.71 0.54 -10.31
N GLY A 236 5.24 1.75 -10.17
CA GLY A 236 6.66 2.02 -10.36
C GLY A 236 7.59 1.18 -9.45
N PRO A 237 8.91 1.29 -9.65
CA PRO A 237 9.54 2.19 -10.60
C PRO A 237 9.49 1.68 -12.05
N PHE A 238 9.12 2.57 -12.95
CA PHE A 238 9.25 2.43 -14.39
C PHE A 238 10.68 2.72 -14.81
N ILE A 239 11.20 3.90 -14.44
CA ILE A 239 12.60 4.29 -14.67
C ILE A 239 13.33 4.23 -13.35
N ASP A 240 13.79 3.04 -12.97
CA ASP A 240 14.38 2.83 -11.65
C ASP A 240 15.70 3.58 -11.48
N ALA A 241 15.70 4.59 -10.61
CA ALA A 241 16.85 5.42 -10.28
C ALA A 241 18.03 4.60 -9.73
N ASN A 242 17.79 3.39 -9.22
CA ASN A 242 18.85 2.49 -8.74
C ASN A 242 19.36 1.51 -9.82
N HIS A 243 18.80 1.56 -11.03
CA HIS A 243 19.15 0.67 -12.13
C HIS A 243 20.56 0.96 -12.66
N GLY A 244 21.30 -0.08 -13.06
CA GLY A 244 22.69 0.03 -13.54
C GLY A 244 22.88 1.00 -14.71
N HIS A 245 21.86 1.19 -15.55
CA HIS A 245 21.88 2.12 -16.68
C HIS A 245 21.42 3.54 -16.36
N PHE A 246 20.85 3.80 -15.18
CA PHE A 246 20.24 5.10 -14.84
C PHE A 246 20.83 5.74 -13.58
N LYS A 247 21.43 4.95 -12.69
CA LYS A 247 21.93 5.39 -11.37
C LYS A 247 23.00 6.48 -11.42
N ASP A 248 23.72 6.60 -12.53
CA ASP A 248 24.77 7.61 -12.71
C ASP A 248 24.22 8.94 -13.25
N GLY A 249 22.89 9.06 -13.37
CA GLY A 249 22.21 10.29 -13.84
C GLY A 249 22.24 10.49 -15.35
N VAL A 250 22.69 9.49 -16.11
CA VAL A 250 22.80 9.53 -17.58
C VAL A 250 21.89 8.47 -18.17
N ALA A 251 21.02 8.86 -19.10
CA ALA A 251 20.19 7.95 -19.88
C ALA A 251 20.61 7.97 -21.35
N VAL A 252 20.67 6.78 -21.96
CA VAL A 252 21.01 6.58 -23.37
C VAL A 252 19.92 5.74 -24.02
N TYR A 253 19.42 6.20 -25.17
CA TYR A 253 18.47 5.49 -26.03
C TYR A 253 19.01 5.50 -27.46
N GLU A 254 19.11 4.33 -28.10
CA GLU A 254 19.64 4.21 -29.48
C GLU A 254 20.99 4.93 -29.70
N ASN A 255 21.91 4.79 -28.75
CA ASN A 255 23.25 5.45 -28.74
C ASN A 255 23.22 7.00 -28.67
N MET A 256 22.09 7.59 -28.29
CA MET A 256 21.95 9.04 -28.07
C MET A 256 21.57 9.33 -26.62
N PHE A 257 22.05 10.46 -26.09
CA PHE A 257 21.61 10.94 -24.77
C PHE A 257 20.12 11.27 -24.80
N ALA A 258 19.41 10.85 -23.76
CA ALA A 258 17.98 11.05 -23.59
C ALA A 258 17.69 11.53 -22.17
N THR A 259 16.59 12.24 -21.97
CA THR A 259 16.11 12.54 -20.61
C THR A 259 15.40 11.32 -20.02
N PHE A 260 15.27 11.24 -18.70
CA PHE A 260 14.47 10.17 -18.09
C PHE A 260 12.98 10.25 -18.47
N ASP A 261 12.48 11.46 -18.79
CA ASP A 261 11.15 11.63 -19.39
C ASP A 261 11.07 10.94 -20.76
N ASP A 262 12.07 11.12 -21.62
CA ASP A 262 12.13 10.46 -22.93
C ASP A 262 12.17 8.92 -22.78
N ILE A 263 12.99 8.40 -21.85
CA ILE A 263 13.03 6.96 -21.57
C ILE A 263 11.66 6.45 -21.14
N PHE A 264 10.94 7.18 -20.28
CA PHE A 264 9.58 6.81 -19.87
C PHE A 264 8.61 6.79 -21.06
N LEU A 265 8.63 7.81 -21.92
CA LEU A 265 7.77 7.86 -23.09
C LEU A 265 8.08 6.72 -24.10
N PHE A 266 9.36 6.52 -24.43
CA PHE A 266 9.78 5.54 -25.44
C PHE A 266 9.66 4.09 -24.96
N HIS A 267 10.03 3.80 -23.70
CA HIS A 267 9.96 2.44 -23.21
C HIS A 267 8.58 2.07 -22.68
N ILE A 268 7.87 2.98 -22.02
CA ILE A 268 6.63 2.65 -21.32
C ILE A 268 5.42 3.06 -22.15
N VAL A 269 5.29 4.34 -22.50
CA VAL A 269 4.07 4.84 -23.15
C VAL A 269 3.89 4.28 -24.56
N ALA A 270 4.97 4.14 -25.34
CA ALA A 270 4.89 3.51 -26.67
C ALA A 270 4.42 2.05 -26.62
N ARG A 271 4.82 1.28 -25.60
CA ARG A 271 4.35 -0.11 -25.40
C ARG A 271 2.89 -0.13 -24.94
N ILE A 272 2.47 0.85 -24.13
CA ILE A 272 1.07 1.03 -23.75
C ILE A 272 0.20 1.30 -24.99
N ASN A 273 0.63 2.14 -25.94
CA ASN A 273 -0.09 2.34 -27.20
C ASN A 273 -0.32 1.02 -27.95
N SER A 274 0.73 0.21 -28.08
CA SER A 274 0.67 -1.10 -28.74
C SER A 274 -0.29 -2.06 -28.03
N LEU A 275 -0.25 -2.10 -26.69
CA LEU A 275 -1.14 -2.93 -25.88
C LEU A 275 -2.61 -2.49 -26.05
N LEU A 276 -2.88 -1.19 -25.96
CA LEU A 276 -4.22 -0.63 -26.06
C LEU A 276 -4.83 -0.82 -27.46
N ALA A 277 -4.02 -0.90 -28.51
CA ALA A 277 -4.46 -1.23 -29.86
C ALA A 277 -4.98 -2.68 -29.96
N GLY A 278 -4.32 -3.63 -29.29
CA GLY A 278 -4.68 -5.05 -29.30
C GLY A 278 -5.65 -5.49 -28.19
N ALA A 279 -5.95 -4.61 -27.23
CA ALA A 279 -6.83 -4.90 -26.10
C ALA A 279 -7.87 -3.78 -25.93
N PRO A 280 -9.00 -3.80 -26.67
CA PRO A 280 -9.92 -2.66 -26.77
C PRO A 280 -10.67 -2.32 -25.46
N ASN A 281 -10.88 -3.29 -24.58
CA ASN A 281 -11.60 -3.10 -23.31
C ASN A 281 -10.68 -2.86 -22.11
N LEU A 282 -9.36 -3.06 -22.29
CA LEU A 282 -8.39 -2.93 -21.20
C LEU A 282 -8.31 -1.47 -20.71
N GLN A 283 -8.41 -1.31 -19.40
CA GLN A 283 -8.07 -0.10 -18.66
C GLN A 283 -6.65 -0.25 -18.07
N ILE A 284 -5.86 0.82 -18.06
CA ILE A 284 -4.51 0.84 -17.49
C ILE A 284 -4.47 1.87 -16.37
N VAL A 285 -3.95 1.46 -15.20
CA VAL A 285 -3.73 2.33 -14.05
C VAL A 285 -2.22 2.46 -13.84
N LEU A 286 -1.70 3.69 -13.81
CA LEU A 286 -0.28 3.97 -13.55
C LEU A 286 -0.12 4.62 -12.17
N VAL A 287 0.74 4.04 -11.33
CA VAL A 287 1.05 4.53 -9.98
C VAL A 287 2.56 4.80 -9.91
N PRO A 288 3.01 6.03 -9.55
CA PRO A 288 4.42 6.35 -9.49
C PRO A 288 5.11 5.69 -8.30
N SER A 289 6.44 5.73 -8.31
CA SER A 289 7.31 5.35 -7.21
C SER A 289 8.36 6.42 -6.91
N LEU A 290 8.83 6.47 -5.67
CA LEU A 290 9.97 7.31 -5.30
C LEU A 290 11.25 6.92 -6.05
N ARG A 291 11.29 5.72 -6.62
CA ARG A 291 12.40 5.27 -7.45
C ARG A 291 12.24 5.64 -8.92
N ASP A 292 11.14 6.29 -9.34
CA ASP A 292 11.02 6.81 -10.70
C ASP A 292 11.91 8.04 -10.88
N ALA A 293 13.01 7.89 -11.63
CA ALA A 293 14.02 8.92 -11.84
C ALA A 293 13.47 10.19 -12.53
N ASN A 294 12.34 10.07 -13.23
CA ASN A 294 11.66 11.18 -13.90
C ASN A 294 10.51 11.80 -13.10
N HIS A 295 10.33 11.42 -11.83
CA HIS A 295 9.20 11.88 -11.01
C HIS A 295 9.64 12.49 -9.68
N ALA A 296 8.70 13.13 -8.97
CA ALA A 296 9.00 13.83 -7.72
C ALA A 296 9.51 12.88 -6.61
N TYR A 297 10.70 13.16 -6.05
CA TYR A 297 11.29 12.40 -4.94
C TYR A 297 10.78 12.86 -3.57
N VAL A 298 9.48 12.68 -3.32
CA VAL A 298 8.80 13.10 -2.09
C VAL A 298 7.59 12.21 -1.87
N TYR A 299 7.35 11.76 -0.62
CA TYR A 299 6.16 10.98 -0.29
C TYR A 299 5.22 11.83 0.57
N PRO A 300 3.91 11.89 0.24
CA PRO A 300 3.23 11.23 -0.87
C PRO A 300 3.52 11.90 -2.22
N GLN A 301 3.45 11.14 -3.33
CA GLN A 301 3.70 11.64 -4.69
C GLN A 301 2.39 12.00 -5.40
N PRO A 302 2.38 13.07 -6.22
CA PRO A 302 1.28 13.34 -7.14
C PRO A 302 1.26 12.30 -8.26
N PRO A 303 0.15 12.19 -9.02
CA PRO A 303 0.14 11.39 -10.25
C PRO A 303 1.19 11.88 -11.25
N PHE A 304 1.57 11.03 -12.21
CA PHE A 304 2.41 11.44 -13.36
C PHE A 304 1.81 12.65 -14.10
N ASP A 305 2.67 13.40 -14.80
CA ASP A 305 2.24 14.57 -15.58
C ASP A 305 1.21 14.16 -16.63
N ARG A 306 -0.02 14.63 -16.44
CA ARG A 306 -1.15 14.29 -17.31
C ARG A 306 -0.95 14.80 -18.72
N LYS A 307 -0.41 16.01 -18.90
CA LYS A 307 -0.26 16.61 -20.22
C LYS A 307 0.76 15.80 -21.02
N LYS A 308 1.97 15.62 -20.48
CA LYS A 308 3.04 14.86 -21.12
C LYS A 308 2.62 13.43 -21.45
N THR A 309 1.99 12.73 -20.49
CA THR A 309 1.62 11.32 -20.66
C THR A 309 0.49 11.15 -21.68
N MET A 310 -0.53 12.01 -21.65
CA MET A 310 -1.70 11.87 -22.53
C MET A 310 -1.43 12.33 -23.97
N GLU A 311 -0.55 13.32 -24.16
CA GLU A 311 -0.12 13.78 -25.50
C GLU A 311 0.70 12.69 -26.23
N ALA A 312 1.40 11.83 -25.50
CA ALA A 312 2.13 10.69 -26.06
C ALA A 312 1.25 9.47 -26.39
N LEU A 313 -0.04 9.48 -26.04
CA LEU A 313 -0.97 8.43 -26.43
C LEU A 313 -1.53 8.69 -27.84
N GLU A 314 -1.50 7.67 -28.70
CA GLU A 314 -1.79 7.79 -30.14
C GLU A 314 -3.27 8.03 -30.47
N SER A 315 -4.19 7.90 -29.51
CA SER A 315 -5.63 8.05 -29.73
C SER A 315 -6.35 8.68 -28.53
N PRO A 316 -7.33 9.58 -28.75
CA PRO A 316 -8.22 10.07 -27.70
C PRO A 316 -8.99 8.96 -26.97
N ALA A 317 -9.22 7.81 -27.63
CA ALA A 317 -9.83 6.65 -27.00
C ALA A 317 -8.89 6.01 -25.96
N TYR A 318 -7.58 6.09 -26.15
CA TYR A 318 -6.58 5.57 -25.20
C TYR A 318 -6.51 6.46 -23.96
N GLN A 319 -6.62 7.78 -24.13
CA GLN A 319 -6.62 8.74 -23.02
C GLN A 319 -7.79 8.52 -22.03
N LYS A 320 -8.90 7.92 -22.48
CA LYS A 320 -10.03 7.54 -21.62
C LYS A 320 -9.79 6.23 -20.85
N ARG A 321 -8.79 5.45 -21.27
CA ARG A 321 -8.46 4.12 -20.72
C ARG A 321 -7.20 4.10 -19.87
N VAL A 322 -6.41 5.18 -19.89
CA VAL A 322 -5.22 5.35 -19.03
C VAL A 322 -5.55 6.27 -17.87
N HIS A 323 -5.36 5.76 -16.66
CA HIS A 323 -5.66 6.46 -15.41
C HIS A 323 -4.37 6.68 -14.62
N LEU A 324 -4.05 7.93 -14.32
CA LEU A 324 -2.86 8.30 -13.55
C LEU A 324 -3.25 8.48 -12.09
N MET A 325 -2.70 7.66 -11.21
CA MET A 325 -2.99 7.65 -9.78
C MET A 325 -1.82 8.23 -8.98
N PRO A 326 -2.07 8.82 -7.80
CA PRO A 326 -1.00 9.23 -6.89
C PRO A 326 -0.37 8.02 -6.18
N ASN A 327 0.69 8.27 -5.42
CA ASN A 327 1.29 7.28 -4.53
C ASN A 327 1.36 7.84 -3.09
N PRO A 328 0.60 7.27 -2.13
CA PRO A 328 -0.35 6.18 -2.30
C PRO A 328 -1.61 6.66 -3.05
N GLY A 329 -2.48 5.73 -3.46
CA GLY A 329 -3.72 6.04 -4.15
C GLY A 329 -4.87 5.12 -3.73
N ILE A 330 -6.10 5.64 -3.79
CA ILE A 330 -7.34 4.91 -3.50
C ILE A 330 -8.34 5.11 -4.65
N PHE A 331 -8.83 4.03 -5.23
CA PHE A 331 -9.78 4.08 -6.32
C PHE A 331 -10.70 2.86 -6.30
N SER A 332 -11.88 2.98 -6.88
CA SER A 332 -12.76 1.86 -7.11
C SER A 332 -12.61 1.33 -8.53
N ILE A 333 -12.55 0.00 -8.65
CA ILE A 333 -12.71 -0.74 -9.90
C ILE A 333 -14.06 -1.44 -9.80
N HIS A 334 -15.02 -0.98 -10.61
CA HIS A 334 -16.39 -1.52 -10.65
C HIS A 334 -17.03 -1.63 -9.26
N GLY A 335 -16.88 -0.59 -8.43
CA GLY A 335 -17.40 -0.53 -7.06
C GLY A 335 -16.53 -1.20 -5.98
N THR A 336 -15.54 -2.02 -6.36
CA THR A 336 -14.58 -2.62 -5.42
C THR A 336 -13.46 -1.62 -5.12
N ILE A 337 -13.19 -1.32 -3.85
CA ILE A 337 -12.20 -0.33 -3.42
C ILE A 337 -10.80 -0.95 -3.37
N PHE A 338 -9.92 -0.43 -4.21
CA PHE A 338 -8.49 -0.73 -4.24
C PHE A 338 -7.71 0.40 -3.59
N SER A 339 -6.79 0.03 -2.71
CA SER A 339 -5.73 0.91 -2.20
C SER A 339 -4.39 0.41 -2.69
N VAL A 340 -3.49 1.32 -3.05
CA VAL A 340 -2.16 0.99 -3.54
C VAL A 340 -1.12 1.95 -2.98
N THR A 341 0.05 1.44 -2.66
CA THR A 341 1.26 2.21 -2.40
C THR A 341 2.42 1.57 -3.15
N SER A 342 3.41 2.35 -3.57
CA SER A 342 4.66 1.81 -4.14
C SER A 342 5.78 1.74 -3.10
N SER A 343 5.59 2.32 -1.92
CA SER A 343 6.60 2.35 -0.87
C SER A 343 6.70 0.97 -0.22
N ASP A 344 7.92 0.47 -0.01
CA ASP A 344 8.15 -0.84 0.62
C ASP A 344 8.00 -0.77 2.16
N ILE A 345 6.82 -0.32 2.59
CA ILE A 345 6.49 -0.12 4.00
C ILE A 345 6.52 -1.44 4.78
N LEU A 346 6.28 -2.58 4.13
CA LEU A 346 6.41 -3.90 4.76
C LEU A 346 7.86 -4.21 5.15
N LEU A 347 8.83 -3.88 4.29
CA LEU A 347 10.25 -4.05 4.59
C LEU A 347 10.67 -3.16 5.76
N GLU A 348 10.29 -1.88 5.72
CA GLU A 348 10.65 -0.91 6.75
C GLU A 348 10.03 -1.22 8.12
N LEU A 349 8.73 -1.50 8.16
CA LEU A 349 8.04 -1.93 9.38
C LEU A 349 8.64 -3.24 9.89
N GLY A 350 8.86 -4.22 9.01
CA GLY A 350 9.48 -5.48 9.39
C GLY A 350 10.87 -5.27 10.01
N GLY A 351 11.66 -4.33 9.52
CA GLY A 351 12.98 -3.99 10.06
C GLY A 351 12.94 -3.31 11.43
N SER A 352 11.80 -2.71 11.80
CA SER A 352 11.64 -1.79 12.93
C SER A 352 10.68 -2.31 14.03
N GLU A 353 9.97 -3.40 13.76
CA GLU A 353 8.99 -4.01 14.67
C GLU A 353 9.66 -4.71 15.87
N LEU A 354 9.12 -4.47 17.06
CA LEU A 354 9.30 -5.29 18.25
C LEU A 354 8.00 -6.03 18.55
N HIS A 355 8.05 -7.36 18.46
CA HIS A 355 6.89 -8.23 18.64
C HIS A 355 7.16 -9.34 19.65
N ARG A 356 6.21 -9.54 20.56
CA ARG A 356 6.13 -10.67 21.49
C ARG A 356 4.75 -11.29 21.36
N ALA A 357 4.68 -12.62 21.30
CA ALA A 357 3.43 -13.34 21.36
C ALA A 357 3.59 -14.64 22.16
N GLN A 358 2.61 -14.97 22.99
CA GLN A 358 2.61 -16.24 23.75
C GLN A 358 2.35 -17.45 22.86
N LYS A 359 1.50 -17.29 21.83
CA LYS A 359 1.18 -18.30 20.82
C LYS A 359 0.92 -17.58 19.50
N SER A 360 1.90 -17.46 18.62
CA SER A 360 1.70 -16.81 17.31
C SER A 360 1.48 -17.85 16.22
N THR A 361 0.27 -17.89 15.68
CA THR A 361 -0.05 -18.57 14.42
C THR A 361 -0.09 -17.63 13.23
N GLN A 362 -0.07 -16.30 13.46
CA GLN A 362 -0.17 -15.29 12.41
C GLN A 362 1.15 -15.16 11.65
N GLN A 363 1.07 -15.18 10.31
CA GLN A 363 2.22 -14.94 9.45
C GLN A 363 2.67 -13.48 9.59
N ARG A 364 3.99 -13.26 9.67
CA ARG A 364 4.59 -11.93 9.87
C ARG A 364 4.07 -10.88 8.88
N LEU A 365 4.00 -11.22 7.59
CA LEU A 365 3.56 -10.26 6.56
C LEU A 365 2.10 -9.83 6.75
N PHE A 366 1.22 -10.75 7.17
CA PHE A 366 -0.18 -10.42 7.45
C PHE A 366 -0.30 -9.53 8.69
N ARG A 367 0.53 -9.79 9.70
CA ARG A 367 0.62 -8.94 10.89
C ARG A 367 1.08 -7.52 10.56
N LEU A 368 2.14 -7.38 9.76
CA LEU A 368 2.61 -6.06 9.29
C LEU A 368 1.54 -5.34 8.46
N SER A 369 0.85 -6.04 7.55
CA SER A 369 -0.28 -5.47 6.80
C SER A 369 -1.42 -5.03 7.72
N GLU A 370 -1.73 -5.79 8.77
CA GLU A 370 -2.75 -5.43 9.75
C GLU A 370 -2.38 -4.13 10.47
N GLN A 371 -1.12 -3.92 10.82
CA GLN A 371 -0.70 -2.66 11.45
C GLN A 371 -0.93 -1.45 10.56
N ILE A 372 -0.69 -1.57 9.25
CA ILE A 372 -0.95 -0.49 8.29
C ILE A 372 -2.45 -0.16 8.27
N LEU A 373 -3.32 -1.18 8.23
CA LEU A 373 -4.78 -1.00 8.27
C LEU A 373 -5.28 -0.42 9.59
N ARG A 374 -4.74 -0.88 10.73
CA ARG A 374 -5.10 -0.36 12.07
C ARG A 374 -4.68 1.09 12.24
N GLN A 375 -3.47 1.43 11.83
CA GLN A 375 -2.95 2.79 11.93
C GLN A 375 -3.57 3.74 10.89
N LYS A 376 -4.41 3.21 9.98
CA LYS A 376 -5.11 3.98 8.94
C LYS A 376 -4.17 4.88 8.15
N SER A 377 -2.95 4.42 7.89
CA SER A 377 -1.91 5.16 7.21
C SER A 377 -1.15 4.23 6.30
N PHE A 378 -0.90 4.64 5.06
CA PHE A 378 -0.02 3.91 4.14
C PHE A 378 1.44 3.90 4.60
N PHE A 379 1.81 4.80 5.51
CA PHE A 379 3.16 4.89 6.07
C PHE A 379 3.10 5.27 7.56
N PRO A 380 2.83 4.30 8.46
CA PRO A 380 2.71 4.56 9.89
C PRO A 380 4.06 4.59 10.64
N LEU A 381 5.15 4.14 9.99
CA LEU A 381 6.49 4.17 10.58
C LEU A 381 7.01 5.61 10.62
N PHE A 382 7.43 6.07 11.80
CA PHE A 382 8.05 7.38 11.93
C PHE A 382 9.13 7.39 13.03
N PRO A 383 10.36 7.86 12.73
CA PRO A 383 10.87 8.25 11.40
C PRO A 383 10.98 7.05 10.44
N SER A 384 11.09 7.30 9.13
CA SER A 384 11.39 6.25 8.15
C SER A 384 12.76 5.64 8.43
N SER A 385 12.87 4.32 8.21
CA SER A 385 14.13 3.56 8.39
C SER A 385 15.01 3.55 7.13
N SER A 386 14.44 3.86 5.97
CA SER A 386 15.16 3.97 4.70
C SER A 386 15.27 5.41 4.19
N ASP A 387 15.15 6.40 5.10
CA ASP A 387 15.19 7.83 4.77
C ASP A 387 14.19 8.24 3.69
N THR A 388 13.02 7.60 3.68
CA THR A 388 11.91 7.98 2.79
C THR A 388 11.57 9.46 3.02
N PRO A 389 11.52 10.29 1.97
CA PRO A 389 11.31 11.73 2.07
C PRO A 389 9.84 12.05 2.37
N LEU A 390 9.38 11.76 3.59
CA LEU A 390 8.03 12.04 4.06
C LEU A 390 7.81 13.54 4.23
N ASP A 391 6.89 14.10 3.46
CA ASP A 391 6.40 15.46 3.64
C ASP A 391 5.16 15.47 4.54
N LEU A 392 5.39 15.79 5.82
CA LEU A 392 4.35 15.73 6.86
C LEU A 392 3.25 16.77 6.68
N LYS A 393 3.42 17.81 5.85
CA LYS A 393 2.30 18.72 5.54
C LYS A 393 1.18 18.01 4.79
N TYR A 394 1.53 16.95 4.07
CA TYR A 394 0.59 16.12 3.31
C TYR A 394 0.22 14.83 4.06
N MET A 395 0.25 14.88 5.40
CA MET A 395 -0.04 13.71 6.24
C MET A 395 -1.40 13.08 5.96
N GLU A 396 -2.41 13.90 5.71
CA GLU A 396 -3.75 13.46 5.35
C GLU A 396 -3.76 12.66 4.04
N GLN A 397 -2.89 13.00 3.08
CA GLN A 397 -2.84 12.37 1.76
C GLN A 397 -2.18 10.99 1.72
N TYR A 398 -1.62 10.53 2.84
CA TYR A 398 -1.23 9.13 3.02
C TYR A 398 -1.93 8.47 4.22
N GLN A 399 -3.06 9.03 4.68
CA GLN A 399 -4.01 8.31 5.51
C GLN A 399 -4.96 7.43 4.66
N MET A 400 -5.59 6.45 5.31
CA MET A 400 -6.62 5.58 4.76
C MET A 400 -7.99 6.00 5.30
N PRO A 401 -8.71 6.90 4.60
CA PRO A 401 -10.03 7.36 5.04
C PRO A 401 -11.09 6.25 5.03
N VAL A 402 -10.87 5.18 4.26
CA VAL A 402 -11.77 4.02 4.12
C VAL A 402 -10.95 2.73 4.22
N LEU A 403 -11.58 1.65 4.70
CA LEU A 403 -10.95 0.33 4.66
C LEU A 403 -11.00 -0.21 3.22
N PRO A 404 -9.87 -0.48 2.56
CA PRO A 404 -9.88 -1.06 1.22
C PRO A 404 -10.47 -2.47 1.23
N ASP A 405 -11.14 -2.82 0.14
CA ASP A 405 -11.49 -4.22 -0.12
C ASP A 405 -10.26 -5.02 -0.56
N VAL A 406 -9.41 -4.39 -1.38
CA VAL A 406 -8.14 -4.94 -1.87
C VAL A 406 -7.01 -3.95 -1.59
N PHE A 407 -5.97 -4.39 -0.90
CA PHE A 407 -4.80 -3.58 -0.61
C PHE A 407 -3.56 -4.15 -1.30
N ILE A 408 -3.07 -3.42 -2.30
CA ILE A 408 -1.87 -3.76 -3.06
C ILE A 408 -0.66 -3.12 -2.37
N ILE A 409 0.24 -3.96 -1.87
CA ILE A 409 1.41 -3.55 -1.07
C ILE A 409 2.66 -4.26 -1.61
N PRO A 410 3.22 -3.79 -2.74
CA PRO A 410 4.43 -4.39 -3.30
C PRO A 410 5.60 -4.29 -2.32
N SER A 411 6.40 -5.35 -2.26
CA SER A 411 7.58 -5.42 -1.43
C SER A 411 8.61 -6.38 -2.03
N VAL A 412 9.90 -6.14 -1.78
CA VAL A 412 10.98 -7.09 -2.09
C VAL A 412 10.93 -8.36 -1.24
N LEU A 413 10.17 -8.32 -0.13
CA LEU A 413 9.88 -9.48 0.71
C LEU A 413 9.09 -10.55 -0.07
N ASN A 414 8.88 -11.69 0.57
CA ASN A 414 8.11 -12.77 -0.04
C ASN A 414 6.72 -12.25 -0.47
N ARG A 415 6.39 -12.51 -1.74
CA ARG A 415 5.06 -12.31 -2.31
C ARG A 415 4.02 -13.07 -1.49
N PHE A 416 2.82 -12.51 -1.39
CA PHE A 416 1.70 -13.15 -0.73
C PHE A 416 0.37 -12.57 -1.22
N CYS A 417 -0.69 -13.37 -1.16
CA CYS A 417 -2.06 -12.91 -1.25
C CYS A 417 -2.90 -13.58 -0.15
N GLY A 418 -3.69 -12.81 0.58
CA GLY A 418 -4.48 -13.37 1.67
C GLY A 418 -5.36 -12.38 2.41
N SER A 419 -6.24 -12.93 3.24
CA SER A 419 -7.16 -12.18 4.08
C SER A 419 -6.44 -11.62 5.31
N VAL A 420 -6.46 -10.30 5.46
CA VAL A 420 -6.01 -9.60 6.66
C VAL A 420 -7.18 -8.77 7.16
N GLN A 421 -7.75 -9.16 8.30
CA GLN A 421 -9.00 -8.60 8.81
C GLN A 421 -10.12 -8.76 7.75
N TYR A 422 -10.59 -7.66 7.18
CA TYR A 422 -11.64 -7.65 6.14
C TYR A 422 -11.14 -7.26 4.75
N THR A 423 -9.82 -7.23 4.55
CA THR A 423 -9.17 -6.77 3.32
C THR A 423 -8.38 -7.90 2.67
N LEU A 424 -8.44 -8.01 1.35
CA LEU A 424 -7.54 -8.85 0.57
C LEU A 424 -6.21 -8.11 0.37
N CYS A 425 -5.17 -8.50 1.11
CA CYS A 425 -3.85 -7.93 0.96
C CYS A 425 -3.04 -8.72 -0.08
N VAL A 426 -2.39 -8.00 -1.01
CA VAL A 426 -1.61 -8.59 -2.11
C VAL A 426 -0.26 -7.90 -2.23
N ASN A 427 0.82 -8.63 -1.98
CA ASN A 427 2.16 -8.27 -2.44
C ASN A 427 2.44 -9.05 -3.73
N PRO A 428 2.34 -8.43 -4.93
CA PRO A 428 2.60 -9.11 -6.19
C PRO A 428 4.08 -9.51 -6.39
N GLY A 429 4.98 -9.01 -5.54
CA GLY A 429 6.42 -9.02 -5.79
C GLY A 429 6.82 -8.00 -6.86
N GLN A 430 8.09 -8.04 -7.25
CA GLN A 430 8.62 -7.24 -8.35
C GLN A 430 8.54 -8.04 -9.65
N LEU A 431 8.24 -7.39 -10.77
CA LEU A 431 8.18 -8.04 -12.08
C LEU A 431 9.57 -8.49 -12.55
N SER A 432 10.60 -7.73 -12.19
CA SER A 432 12.01 -8.07 -12.41
C SER A 432 12.76 -8.06 -11.08
N LYS A 433 13.59 -9.08 -10.83
CA LYS A 433 14.39 -9.21 -9.61
C LYS A 433 15.86 -9.40 -9.95
N GLY A 434 16.62 -8.30 -9.94
CA GLY A 434 18.02 -8.32 -10.35
C GLY A 434 18.13 -8.72 -11.81
N VAL A 435 18.71 -9.88 -12.10
CA VAL A 435 18.90 -10.40 -13.47
C VAL A 435 17.79 -11.36 -13.92
N ALA A 436 16.87 -11.71 -13.03
CA ALA A 436 15.91 -12.79 -13.23
C ALA A 436 14.46 -12.29 -13.32
N GLY A 437 13.60 -13.15 -13.85
CA GLY A 437 12.15 -12.94 -13.88
C GLY A 437 11.55 -12.96 -12.47
N GLY A 438 10.63 -12.04 -12.25
CA GLY A 438 9.89 -11.90 -11.00
C GLY A 438 8.47 -12.43 -11.11
N THR A 439 7.51 -11.69 -10.58
CA THR A 439 6.10 -12.10 -10.50
C THR A 439 5.14 -10.94 -10.75
N TYR A 440 3.90 -11.27 -11.08
CA TYR A 440 2.76 -10.38 -11.13
C TYR A 440 1.56 -11.08 -10.46
N ALA A 441 0.51 -10.32 -10.12
CA ALA A 441 -0.72 -10.89 -9.55
C ALA A 441 -1.90 -10.78 -10.50
N GLU A 442 -2.78 -11.78 -10.46
CA GLU A 442 -4.08 -11.79 -11.11
C GLU A 442 -5.16 -11.87 -10.04
N ILE A 443 -6.07 -10.91 -10.05
CA ILE A 443 -7.18 -10.81 -9.12
C ILE A 443 -8.46 -10.87 -9.92
N THR A 444 -9.32 -11.85 -9.63
CA THR A 444 -10.65 -11.96 -10.23
C THR A 444 -11.71 -11.71 -9.17
N ILE A 445 -12.60 -10.78 -9.45
CA ILE A 445 -13.68 -10.36 -8.56
C ILE A 445 -15.00 -10.86 -9.15
N LEU A 446 -15.59 -11.91 -8.56
CA LEU A 446 -16.87 -12.45 -8.99
C LEU A 446 -18.01 -11.48 -8.63
N PRO A 447 -19.08 -11.39 -9.44
CA PRO A 447 -20.23 -10.54 -9.15
C PRO A 447 -20.88 -10.85 -7.79
N HIS A 448 -21.60 -9.87 -7.23
CA HIS A 448 -22.49 -10.15 -6.11
C HIS A 448 -23.58 -11.15 -6.49
N GLN A 449 -24.01 -11.97 -5.54
CA GLN A 449 -25.26 -12.73 -5.69
C GLN A 449 -26.46 -11.78 -5.80
N GLU A 450 -27.59 -12.29 -6.29
CA GLU A 450 -28.80 -11.48 -6.45
C GLU A 450 -29.19 -10.80 -5.14
N LEU A 451 -29.12 -9.47 -5.13
CA LEU A 451 -29.49 -8.67 -3.97
C LEU A 451 -31.00 -8.45 -3.98
N VAL A 452 -31.71 -8.91 -2.95
CA VAL A 452 -33.15 -8.67 -2.75
C VAL A 452 -33.35 -7.48 -1.79
N GLY A 453 -34.39 -6.67 -2.01
CA GLY A 453 -34.77 -5.56 -1.12
C GLY A 453 -34.60 -4.17 -1.73
N ASN A 454 -34.64 -3.15 -0.87
CA ASN A 454 -34.67 -1.73 -1.26
C ASN A 454 -33.30 -1.24 -1.75
N ASP A 455 -33.27 -0.43 -2.81
CA ASP A 455 -32.05 0.12 -3.41
C ASP A 455 -31.21 0.97 -2.45
N VAL A 456 -31.82 1.66 -1.48
CA VAL A 456 -31.09 2.55 -0.56
C VAL A 456 -30.38 1.82 0.59
N GLU A 457 -30.66 0.52 0.76
CA GLU A 457 -30.03 -0.28 1.81
C GLU A 457 -28.56 -0.50 1.48
N LYS A 458 -27.68 -0.26 2.47
CA LYS A 458 -26.24 -0.49 2.32
C LYS A 458 -25.89 -1.94 2.63
N VAL A 459 -25.04 -2.54 1.80
CA VAL A 459 -24.49 -3.87 2.00
C VAL A 459 -22.97 -3.84 1.90
N PRO A 460 -22.25 -4.70 2.65
CA PRO A 460 -20.81 -4.86 2.51
C PRO A 460 -20.46 -5.35 1.10
N HIS A 461 -19.27 -5.00 0.63
CA HIS A 461 -18.79 -5.47 -0.67
C HIS A 461 -18.42 -6.97 -0.67
N ASP A 462 -18.20 -7.57 0.50
CA ASP A 462 -17.90 -9.00 0.71
C ASP A 462 -16.80 -9.58 -0.19
N VAL A 463 -15.81 -8.76 -0.56
CA VAL A 463 -14.80 -9.11 -1.57
C VAL A 463 -14.02 -10.37 -1.21
N LEU A 464 -13.71 -10.59 0.06
CA LEU A 464 -13.03 -11.82 0.52
C LEU A 464 -13.78 -13.11 0.20
N GLN A 465 -15.10 -13.06 0.02
CA GLN A 465 -15.93 -14.25 -0.29
C GLN A 465 -16.04 -14.52 -1.79
N ARG A 466 -15.65 -13.54 -2.62
CA ARG A 466 -15.88 -13.54 -4.07
C ARG A 466 -14.66 -13.12 -4.89
N ALA A 467 -13.53 -12.91 -4.24
CA ALA A 467 -12.25 -12.65 -4.88
C ALA A 467 -11.42 -13.93 -4.97
N ILE A 468 -10.74 -14.08 -6.09
CA ILE A 468 -9.70 -15.09 -6.35
C ILE A 468 -8.44 -14.31 -6.64
N ALA A 469 -7.34 -14.61 -5.96
CA ALA A 469 -6.05 -14.02 -6.28
C ALA A 469 -5.02 -15.11 -6.55
N GLU A 470 -4.18 -14.90 -7.56
CA GLU A 470 -3.03 -15.74 -7.84
C GLU A 470 -1.82 -14.86 -8.11
N ILE A 471 -0.67 -15.28 -7.59
CA ILE A 471 0.60 -14.66 -7.94
C ILE A 471 1.31 -15.61 -8.88
N LYS A 472 1.70 -15.10 -10.05
CA LYS A 472 2.30 -15.88 -11.13
C LYS A 472 3.67 -15.33 -11.50
N ARG A 473 4.56 -16.22 -11.93
CA ARG A 473 5.85 -15.82 -12.50
C ARG A 473 5.69 -15.26 -13.91
N ILE A 474 6.53 -14.29 -14.26
CA ILE A 474 6.60 -13.71 -15.60
C ILE A 474 7.71 -14.31 -16.44
#